data_AF-A0A1Z1MBF8-F1
#
_entry.id   AF-A0A1Z1MBF8-F1
#
_cell.length_a   1.000
_cell.length_b   1.000
_cell.length_c   1.000
_cell.angle_alpha   90.00
_cell.angle_beta   90.00
_cell.angle_gamma   90.00
#
_symmetry.space_group_name_H-M   'P 1'
#
loop_
_entity.id
_entity.type
_entity.pdbx_description
1 polymer ?
#
loop_
_entity_poly.entity_id
_entity_poly.type
_entity_poly.pdbx_seq_one_letter_code
_entity_poly.pdbx_strand_id
1 'polypeptide(L)' 'MKTISNKKKNRKNGFLSRMKTKSGRRIFNLKRRKRRRIIN' A
#
# COMPACT_ATOMS: atom_id res chain seq x y z
N MET A 1 -20.51 6.10 10.95
CA MET A 1 -19.05 6.07 10.66
C MET A 1 -18.84 6.40 9.19
N LYS A 2 -18.28 7.56 8.83
CA LYS A 2 -18.17 7.96 7.40
C LYS A 2 -17.22 7.00 6.67
N THR A 3 -17.75 6.23 5.74
CA THR A 3 -16.99 5.29 4.92
C THR A 3 -16.06 6.07 3.98
N ILE A 4 -14.76 5.78 4.04
CA ILE A 4 -13.80 6.36 3.10
C ILE A 4 -14.08 5.75 1.73
N SER A 5 -14.22 6.59 0.70
CA SER A 5 -14.42 6.09 -0.66
C SER A 5 -13.25 5.21 -1.12
N ASN A 6 -13.54 4.16 -1.89
CA ASN A 6 -12.53 3.25 -2.44
C ASN A 6 -11.43 4.00 -3.21
N LYS A 7 -11.80 5.10 -3.89
CA LYS A 7 -10.87 6.03 -4.55
C LYS A 7 -9.85 6.64 -3.58
N LYS A 8 -10.30 7.12 -2.42
CA LYS A 8 -9.41 7.68 -1.37
C LYS A 8 -8.54 6.59 -0.73
N LYS A 9 -9.05 5.37 -0.56
CA LYS A 9 -8.28 4.21 -0.07
C LYS A 9 -7.14 3.85 -1.03
N ASN A 10 -7.43 3.74 -2.33
CA ASN A 10 -6.44 3.36 -3.34
C ASN A 10 -5.34 4.42 -3.52
N ARG A 11 -5.68 5.71 -3.40
CA ARG A 11 -4.67 6.79 -3.44
C ARG A 11 -3.68 6.71 -2.28
N LYS A 12 -4.15 6.36 -1.08
CA LYS A 12 -3.29 6.27 0.11
C LYS A 12 -2.50 4.96 0.17
N ASN A 13 -3.15 3.83 -0.12
CA ASN A 13 -2.61 2.50 0.17
C ASN A 13 -2.36 1.61 -1.05
N GLY A 14 -2.79 2.02 -2.25
CA GLY A 14 -2.70 1.19 -3.44
C GLY A 14 -1.28 0.87 -3.88
N PHE A 15 -1.14 -0.20 -4.65
CA PHE A 15 0.15 -0.67 -5.15
C PHE A 15 0.95 0.42 -5.87
N LEU A 16 0.29 1.15 -6.79
CA LEU A 16 0.93 2.20 -7.57
C LEU A 16 1.45 3.35 -6.68
N SER A 17 0.74 3.70 -5.60
CA SER A 17 1.22 4.73 -4.67
C SER A 17 2.44 4.26 -3.89
N ARG A 18 2.50 2.96 -3.53
CA ARG A 18 3.68 2.35 -2.90
C ARG A 18 4.87 2.29 -3.85
N MET A 19 4.67 2.01 -5.14
CA MET A 19 5.77 1.94 -6.11
C MET A 19 6.31 3.30 -6.53
N LYS A 20 5.53 4.39 -6.40
CA LYS A 20 5.98 5.72 -6.80
C LYS A 20 7.14 6.26 -5.95
N THR A 21 7.16 5.98 -4.65
CA THR A 21 8.14 6.57 -3.70
C THR A 21 9.18 5.57 -3.21
N LYS A 22 10.39 6.04 -2.89
CA LYS A 22 11.47 5.19 -2.32
C LYS A 22 11.04 4.54 -1.00
N SER A 23 10.37 5.29 -0.13
CA SER A 23 9.83 4.81 1.15
C SER A 23 8.70 3.79 0.94
N GLY A 24 7.81 4.02 -0.03
CA GLY A 24 6.74 3.08 -0.38
C GLY A 24 7.29 1.74 -0.88
N ARG A 25 8.30 1.76 -1.75
CA ARG A 25 8.99 0.54 -2.23
C ARG A 25 9.64 -0.23 -1.08
N ARG A 26 10.28 0.48 -0.14
CA ARG A 26 10.86 -0.14 1.06
C ARG A 26 9.79 -0.86 1.89
N ILE A 27 8.65 -0.22 2.14
CA ILE A 27 7.53 -0.82 2.90
C ILE A 27 7.00 -2.07 2.19
N PHE A 28 6.79 -2.00 0.87
CA PHE A 28 6.34 -3.14 0.07
C PHE A 28 7.32 -4.32 0.17
N ASN A 29 8.62 -4.06 0.01
CA ASN A 29 9.65 -5.09 0.10
C ASN A 29 9.77 -5.70 1.50
N LEU A 30 9.59 -4.92 2.56
CA LEU A 30 9.55 -5.44 3.93
C LEU A 30 8.36 -6.38 4.15
N LYS A 31 7.17 -6.02 3.66
CA LYS A 31 5.98 -6.89 3.71
C LYS A 31 6.19 -8.18 2.91
N ARG A 32 6.84 -8.10 1.75
CA ARG A 32 7.20 -9.27 0.91
C ARG A 32 8.19 -10.18 1.62
N ARG A 33 9.24 -9.63 2.24
CA ARG A 33 10.21 -10.38 3.06
C ARG A 33 9.54 -11.10 4.24
N LYS A 34 8.57 -10.45 4.90
CA LYS A 34 7.75 -11.06 5.95
C LYS A 34 6.71 -12.06 5.43
N ARG A 35 6.62 -12.27 4.11
CA ARG A 35 5.64 -13.17 3.45
C ARG A 35 4.20 -12.89 3.87
N ARG A 36 3.82 -11.61 4.00
CA ARG A 36 2.41 -11.27 4.29
C ARG A 36 1.53 -11.73 3.14
N ARG A 37 0.43 -12.43 3.46
CA ARG A 37 -0.59 -12.86 2.49
C ARG A 37 -1.16 -11.69 1.69
N ILE A 38 -1.28 -10.51 2.32
CA ILE A 38 -1.73 -9.27 1.68
C ILE A 38 -0.64 -8.21 1.82
N ILE A 39 -0.10 -7.76 0.69
CA ILE A 39 0.96 -6.75 0.64
C ILE A 39 0.38 -5.34 0.47
N ASN A 40 -0.74 -5.22 -0.24
CA ASN A 40 -1.40 -3.97 -0.61
C ASN A 40 -2.74 -3.80 0.11
#